data_AF-A0A6P1WBX1-F1
#
_entry.id   AF-A0A6P1WBX1-F1
#
_cell.length_a   1.000
_cell.length_b   1.000
_cell.length_c   1.000
_cell.angle_alpha   90.00
_cell.angle_beta   90.00
_cell.angle_gamma   90.00
#
_symmetry.space_group_name_H-M   'P 1'
#
loop_
_entity.id
_entity.type
_entity.pdbx_description
1 polymer ?
#
loop_
_entity_poly.entity_id
_entity_poly.type
_entity_poly.pdbx_seq_one_letter_code
_entity_poly.pdbx_strand_id
1 'polypeptide(L)' 'MLLTIRETEVLHLIAAELTTGQIATQLGISVPTVETHRRNLLRKVGVRSVVGLMKEAIRLGLIH' A
#
# COMPACT_ATOMS: atom_id res chain seq x y z
N MET A 1 -8.07 13.32 -0.36
CA MET A 1 -6.96 12.93 0.54
C MET A 1 -5.71 12.70 -0.29
N LEU A 2 -4.54 13.09 0.21
CA LEU A 2 -3.28 12.89 -0.50
C LEU A 2 -2.48 11.73 0.14
N LEU A 3 -2.22 10.69 -0.64
CA LEU A 3 -1.26 9.64 -0.28
C LEU A 3 0.16 10.20 -0.38
N THR A 4 1.05 9.76 0.50
CA THR A 4 2.48 10.08 0.35
C THR A 4 3.09 9.29 -0.80
N ILE A 5 4.28 9.68 -1.24
CA ILE A 5 5.05 8.92 -2.25
C ILE A 5 5.24 7.47 -1.78
N ARG A 6 5.67 7.26 -0.52
CA ARG A 6 5.87 5.91 0.03
C ARG A 6 4.58 5.10 0.14
N GLU A 7 3.48 5.71 0.53
CA GLU A 7 2.18 5.01 0.56
C GLU A 7 1.71 4.62 -0.84
N THR A 8 1.98 5.46 -1.84
CA THR A 8 1.66 5.20 -3.24
C THR A 8 2.53 4.08 -3.81
N GLU A 9 3.84 4.08 -3.55
CA GLU A 9 4.73 2.98 -3.93
C GLU A 9 4.28 1.66 -3.30
N VAL A 10 3.99 1.67 -1.99
CA VAL A 10 3.50 0.48 -1.29
C VAL A 10 2.18 -0.01 -1.87
N LEU A 11 1.26 0.88 -2.25
CA LEU A 11 0.02 0.51 -2.93
C LEU A 11 0.28 -0.23 -4.25
N HIS A 12 1.17 0.30 -5.11
CA HIS A 12 1.49 -0.31 -6.40
C HIS A 12 2.17 -1.68 -6.23
N LEU A 13 3.04 -1.82 -5.24
CA LEU A 13 3.70 -3.10 -4.99
C LEU A 13 2.74 -4.15 -4.39
N ILE A 14 1.77 -3.73 -3.59
CA ILE A 14 0.67 -4.61 -3.15
C ILE A 14 -0.18 -5.03 -4.36
N ALA A 15 -0.47 -4.11 -5.28
CA ALA A 15 -1.22 -4.40 -6.50
C ALA A 15 -0.48 -5.38 -7.42
N ALA A 16 0.85 -5.38 -7.39
CA ALA A 16 1.71 -6.36 -8.04
C ALA A 16 1.87 -7.68 -7.25
N GLU A 17 1.06 -7.89 -6.20
CA GLU A 17 1.02 -9.10 -5.37
C GLU A 17 2.30 -9.40 -4.57
N LEU A 18 3.12 -8.38 -4.29
CA LEU A 18 4.30 -8.58 -3.45
C LEU A 18 3.91 -8.71 -1.97
N THR A 19 4.59 -9.64 -1.28
CA THR A 19 4.54 -9.76 0.17
C THR A 19 5.22 -8.57 0.85
N THR A 20 4.87 -8.29 2.13
CA THR A 20 5.53 -7.22 2.92
C THR A 20 7.05 -7.34 2.93
N GLY A 21 7.58 -8.57 2.95
CA GLY A 21 9.03 -8.84 2.89
C GLY A 21 9.65 -8.48 1.54
N GLN A 22 9.01 -8.85 0.43
CA GLN A 22 9.47 -8.46 -0.91
C GLN A 22 9.42 -6.94 -1.11
N ILE A 23 8.36 -6.29 -0.62
CA ILE A 23 8.23 -4.82 -0.64
C ILE A 23 9.37 -4.16 0.15
N ALA A 24 9.68 -4.69 1.34
CA ALA A 24 10.77 -4.18 2.18
C ALA A 24 12.13 -4.27 1.45
N THR A 25 12.42 -5.41 0.83
CA THR A 25 13.61 -5.61 -0.01
C THR A 25 13.66 -4.64 -1.18
N GLN A 26 12.55 -4.51 -1.93
CA GLN A 26 12.51 -3.65 -3.12
C GLN A 26 12.64 -2.16 -2.79
N LEU A 27 12.09 -1.72 -1.66
CA LEU A 27 12.16 -0.32 -1.22
C LEU A 27 13.42 -0.02 -0.39
N GLY A 28 14.24 -1.02 -0.06
CA GLY A 28 15.45 -0.86 0.76
C GLY A 28 15.17 -0.41 2.19
N ILE A 29 14.04 -0.83 2.78
CA ILE A 29 13.60 -0.44 4.13
C ILE A 29 13.22 -1.68 4.96
N SER A 30 13.02 -1.50 6.27
CA SER A 30 12.64 -2.60 7.15
C SER A 30 11.18 -3.05 6.96
N VAL A 31 10.88 -4.31 7.24
CA VAL A 31 9.51 -4.86 7.23
C VAL A 31 8.56 -4.04 8.14
N PRO A 32 8.92 -3.69 9.39
CA PRO A 32 8.08 -2.82 10.23
C PRO A 32 7.79 -1.43 9.63
N THR A 33 8.75 -0.87 8.87
CA THR A 33 8.54 0.39 8.14
C THR A 33 7.48 0.23 7.06
N VAL A 34 7.53 -0.86 6.28
CA VAL A 34 6.49 -1.18 5.29
C VAL A 34 5.13 -1.35 5.97
N GLU A 35 5.05 -2.08 7.08
CA GLU A 35 3.80 -2.25 7.84
C GLU A 35 3.21 -0.92 8.31
N THR A 36 4.07 0.02 8.71
CA THR A 36 3.66 1.38 9.09
C THR A 36 3.04 2.12 7.90
N HIS A 37 3.68 2.06 6.73
CA HIS A 37 3.11 2.63 5.49
C HIS A 37 1.79 1.95 5.11
N ARG A 38 1.70 0.62 5.17
CA ARG A 38 0.46 -0.14 4.88
C ARG A 38 -0.68 0.27 5.81
N ARG A 39 -0.41 0.39 7.11
CA ARG A 39 -1.41 0.80 8.11
C ARG A 39 -1.92 2.21 7.86
N ASN A 40 -1.01 3.14 7.57
CA ASN A 40 -1.38 4.50 7.23
C ASN A 40 -2.19 4.53 5.93
N LEU A 41 -1.73 3.85 4.87
CA LEU A 41 -2.44 3.70 3.60
C LEU A 41 -3.87 3.17 3.80
N LEU A 42 -4.05 2.08 4.54
CA LEU A 42 -5.37 1.50 4.85
C LEU A 42 -6.27 2.52 5.58
N ARG A 43 -5.75 3.19 6.61
CA ARG A 43 -6.47 4.24 7.36
C ARG A 43 -6.87 5.39 6.44
N LYS A 44 -5.98 5.80 5.54
CA LYS A 44 -6.18 6.89 4.60
C LYS A 44 -7.27 6.56 3.57
N VAL A 45 -7.20 5.37 3.00
CA VAL A 45 -8.18 4.88 2.02
C VAL A 45 -9.52 4.49 2.69
N GLY A 46 -9.55 4.35 4.02
CA GLY A 46 -10.77 4.06 4.77
C GLY A 46 -11.15 2.58 4.79
N VAL A 47 -10.17 1.70 4.64
CA VAL A 47 -10.35 0.25 4.51
C VAL A 47 -9.56 -0.51 5.57
N ARG A 48 -9.93 -1.77 5.82
CA ARG A 48 -9.32 -2.60 6.88
C ARG A 48 -8.56 -3.82 6.36
N SER A 49 -8.59 -4.06 5.06
CA SER A 49 -7.97 -5.24 4.45
C SER A 49 -7.36 -4.90 3.11
N VAL A 50 -6.42 -5.74 2.64
CA VAL A 50 -5.81 -5.62 1.31
C VAL A 50 -6.86 -5.75 0.22
N VAL A 51 -7.80 -6.69 0.35
CA VAL A 51 -8.90 -6.84 -0.62
C VAL A 51 -9.74 -5.57 -0.70
N GLY A 52 -10.06 -4.95 0.45
CA GLY A 52 -10.75 -3.66 0.49
C GLY A 52 -9.92 -2.54 -0.15
N LEU A 53 -8.62 -2.51 0.12
CA LEU A 53 -7.68 -1.57 -0.47
C LEU A 53 -7.65 -1.66 -2.00
N MET A 54 -7.58 -2.87 -2.56
CA MET A 54 -7.57 -3.07 -4.01
C MET A 54 -8.85 -2.57 -4.66
N LYS A 55 -10.02 -2.96 -4.13
CA LYS A 55 -11.32 -2.50 -4.64
C LYS A 55 -11.44 -0.98 -4.62
N GLU A 56 -11.05 -0.37 -3.51
CA GLU A 56 -11.18 1.06 -3.32
C GLU A 56 -10.16 1.85 -4.13
N ALA A 57 -8.93 1.33 -4.27
CA ALA A 57 -7.89 1.97 -5.08
C ALA A 57 -8.26 1.97 -6.58
N ILE A 58 -8.87 0.89 -7.10
CA ILE A 58 -9.43 0.86 -8.46
C ILE A 58 -10.57 1.88 -8.59
N ARG A 59 -11.51 1.90 -7.64
CA ARG A 59 -12.65 2.84 -7.63
C ARG A 59 -12.21 4.30 -7.63
N LEU A 60 -11.12 4.62 -6.94
CA LEU A 60 -10.53 5.94 -6.85
C LEU A 60 -9.57 6.28 -8.01
N GLY A 61 -9.29 5.33 -8.92
CA GLY A 61 -8.34 5.52 -10.02
C GLY A 61 -6.88 5.64 -9.58
N LEU A 62 -6.54 5.13 -8.39
CA LEU A 62 -5.17 5.13 -7.86
C LEU A 62 -4.29 4.03 -8.47
N ILE A 63 -4.94 2.98 -8.97
CA ILE A 63 -4.36 1.86 -9.70
C ILE A 63 -5.30 1.52 -10.86
N HIS A 64 -4.75 0.97 -11.94
CA HIS A 64 -5.43 0.65 -13.18
C HIS A 64 -4.99 -0.72 -13.69
#